data_AF-A0A5C7VY93-F1
#
_entry.id   AF-A0A5C7VY93-F1
#
_cell.length_a   1.000
_cell.length_b   1.000
_cell.length_c   1.000
_cell.angle_alpha   90.00
_cell.angle_beta   90.00
_cell.angle_gamma   90.00
#
_symmetry.space_group_name_H-M   'P 1'
#
loop_
_entity.id
_entity.type
_entity.pdbx_description
1 polymer ?
#
loop_
_entity_poly.entity_id
_entity_poly.type
_entity_poly.pdbx_seq_one_letter_code
_entity_poly.pdbx_strand_id
1 'polypeptide(L)'
;MKRLFALLLLIAAILLVLIGVILLGTSPVRGLPFLIPGLALGGFAFWLDRGRVQAEKERLQATIRAAETASRFEANIRQRELLLVSGFLVAMSLICIYAGADKQEYGLVLGGIGMALLFDYIGWHALRLSMEPGPAFLLDMRGLRHVQYGAMPWQDVAGIALKQVTVKGRTISSLLVGVRQPHRFVGQLPLFARWRYRSWRPGQPATGEIEIPLNNLDQPPEAILAAAQAMLKRHNPDASPLWHAGMSARDLDTVTRLEQINREMAALQDASGPAAEAALAALSSRMEALAPNMQRLTQDMHDRAIKQRNQSRLVLAVTVILVALWIAAKIL
;
A
#
# COMPACT_ATOMS: atom_id res chain seq x y z
N MET A 1 -7.39 -18.37 -16.87
CA MET A 1 -7.16 -19.73 -17.40
C MET A 1 -5.83 -20.36 -16.96
N LYS A 2 -4.66 -19.75 -17.20
CA LYS A 2 -3.35 -20.36 -16.87
C LYS A 2 -3.10 -20.69 -15.37
N ARG A 3 -3.67 -19.93 -14.42
CA ARG A 3 -3.61 -20.24 -12.97
C ARG A 3 -4.37 -21.52 -12.58
N LEU A 4 -5.54 -21.74 -13.19
CA LEU A 4 -6.37 -22.91 -12.94
C LEU A 4 -5.70 -24.19 -13.47
N PHE A 5 -5.05 -24.10 -14.63
CA PHE A 5 -4.33 -25.22 -15.24
C PHE A 5 -3.13 -25.68 -14.42
N ALA A 6 -2.30 -24.77 -13.93
CA ALA A 6 -1.17 -25.11 -13.05
C ALA A 6 -1.61 -25.73 -11.72
N LEU A 7 -2.73 -25.26 -11.17
CA LEU A 7 -3.30 -25.76 -9.91
C LEU A 7 -3.89 -27.17 -10.09
N LEU A 8 -4.55 -27.44 -11.23
CA LEU A 8 -5.02 -28.78 -11.58
C LEU A 8 -3.86 -29.78 -11.79
N LEU A 9 -2.77 -29.36 -12.44
CA LEU A 9 -1.56 -30.17 -12.59
C LEU A 9 -0.90 -30.50 -11.24
N LEU A 10 -0.85 -29.53 -10.31
CA LEU A 10 -0.33 -29.75 -8.97
C LEU A 10 -1.19 -30.76 -8.19
N ILE A 11 -2.52 -30.65 -8.27
CA ILE A 11 -3.44 -31.61 -7.63
C ILE A 11 -3.26 -33.01 -8.20
N ALA A 12 -3.14 -33.14 -9.53
CA ALA A 12 -2.89 -34.42 -10.20
C ALA A 12 -1.54 -35.04 -9.79
N ALA A 13 -0.49 -34.23 -9.67
CA ALA A 13 0.82 -34.67 -9.19
C ALA A 13 0.76 -35.19 -7.75
N ILE A 14 0.06 -34.48 -6.85
CA ILE A 14 -0.12 -34.89 -5.45
C ILE A 14 -0.87 -36.22 -5.38
N LEU A 15 -1.95 -36.39 -6.14
CA LEU A 15 -2.72 -37.64 -6.19
C LEU A 15 -1.88 -38.83 -6.69
N LEU A 16 -1.08 -38.64 -7.75
CA LEU A 16 -0.21 -39.69 -8.30
C LEU A 16 0.88 -40.11 -7.31
N VAL A 17 1.49 -39.14 -6.60
CA VAL A 17 2.48 -39.43 -5.55
C VAL A 17 1.82 -40.18 -4.39
N LEU A 18 0.62 -39.76 -3.96
CA LEU A 18 -0.11 -40.41 -2.88
C LEU A 18 -0.46 -41.87 -3.22
N ILE A 19 -0.97 -42.12 -4.43
CA ILE A 19 -1.27 -43.47 -4.95
C ILE A 19 0.00 -44.31 -5.03
N GLY A 20 1.10 -43.74 -5.51
CA GLY A 20 2.40 -44.42 -5.58
C GLY A 20 2.94 -44.82 -4.21
N VAL A 21 2.82 -43.96 -3.20
CA VAL A 21 3.24 -44.24 -1.82
C VAL A 21 2.39 -45.34 -1.19
N ILE A 22 1.07 -45.31 -1.38
CA ILE A 22 0.15 -46.35 -0.88
C ILE A 22 0.49 -47.72 -1.51
N LEU A 23 0.76 -47.74 -2.82
CA LEU A 23 1.10 -48.96 -3.54
C LEU A 23 2.52 -49.47 -3.23
N LEU A 24 3.46 -48.60 -2.86
CA LEU A 24 4.80 -49.01 -2.42
C LEU A 24 4.75 -49.85 -1.14
N GLY A 25 3.78 -49.60 -0.26
CA GLY A 25 3.55 -50.39 0.95
C GLY A 25 3.06 -51.81 0.68
N THR A 26 2.53 -52.09 -0.52
CA THR A 26 2.04 -53.43 -0.91
C THR A 26 2.99 -54.17 -1.85
N SER A 27 3.63 -53.47 -2.79
CA SER A 27 4.76 -54.01 -3.55
C SER A 27 5.57 -52.90 -4.23
N PRO A 28 6.91 -52.93 -4.15
CA PRO A 28 7.77 -51.85 -4.66
C PRO A 28 7.66 -51.67 -6.19
N VAL A 29 7.40 -52.77 -6.92
CA VAL A 29 7.28 -52.75 -8.39
C VAL A 29 6.00 -52.06 -8.87
N ARG A 30 4.92 -52.06 -8.07
CA ARG A 30 3.63 -51.46 -8.48
C ARG A 30 3.53 -49.96 -8.18
N GLY A 31 4.31 -49.44 -7.24
CA GLY A 31 4.27 -48.01 -6.87
C GLY A 31 5.17 -47.09 -7.71
N LEU A 32 6.30 -47.61 -8.21
CA LEU A 32 7.24 -46.90 -9.10
C LEU A 32 6.60 -46.21 -10.33
N PRO A 33 5.69 -46.85 -11.10
CA PRO A 33 5.11 -46.22 -12.29
C PRO A 33 4.18 -45.03 -11.98
N PHE A 34 3.78 -44.81 -10.72
CA PHE A 34 2.96 -43.66 -10.33
C PHE A 34 3.78 -42.53 -9.68
N LEU A 35 4.89 -42.88 -9.01
CA LEU A 35 5.80 -41.90 -8.42
C LEU A 35 6.58 -41.10 -9.46
N ILE A 36 7.10 -41.76 -10.51
CA ILE A 36 7.94 -41.09 -11.52
C ILE A 36 7.13 -40.01 -12.28
N PRO A 37 5.90 -40.28 -12.78
CA PRO A 37 5.07 -39.25 -13.41
C PRO A 37 4.59 -38.19 -12.43
N GLY A 38 4.28 -38.57 -11.18
CA GLY A 38 3.86 -37.63 -10.14
C GLY A 38 4.94 -36.60 -9.81
N LEU A 39 6.19 -37.04 -9.65
CA LEU A 39 7.34 -36.15 -9.44
C LEU A 39 7.67 -35.32 -10.68
N ALA A 40 7.58 -35.90 -11.88
CA ALA A 40 7.80 -35.18 -13.14
C ALA A 40 6.75 -34.07 -13.35
N LEU A 41 5.47 -34.35 -13.09
CA LEU A 41 4.39 -33.36 -13.15
C LEU A 41 4.53 -32.28 -12.08
N GLY A 42 4.93 -32.64 -10.86
CA GLY A 42 5.22 -31.68 -9.79
C GLY A 42 6.40 -30.76 -10.14
N GLY A 43 7.48 -31.31 -10.68
CA GLY A 43 8.63 -30.55 -11.16
C GLY A 43 8.28 -29.64 -12.35
N PHE A 44 7.44 -30.11 -13.28
CA PHE A 44 6.97 -29.32 -14.41
C PHE A 44 6.04 -28.18 -13.99
N ALA A 45 5.11 -28.44 -13.05
CA ALA A 45 4.25 -27.40 -12.49
C ALA A 45 5.08 -26.32 -11.74
N PHE A 46 6.08 -26.75 -10.96
CA PHE A 46 7.02 -25.84 -10.30
C PHE A 46 7.85 -25.03 -11.29
N TRP A 47 8.35 -25.65 -12.37
CA TRP A 47 9.10 -24.96 -13.41
C TRP A 47 8.24 -23.93 -14.17
N LEU A 48 6.99 -24.27 -14.50
CA LEU A 48 6.02 -23.33 -15.07
C LEU A 48 5.72 -22.18 -14.12
N ASP A 49 5.55 -22.44 -12.82
CA ASP A 49 5.31 -21.39 -11.84
C ASP A 49 6.53 -20.49 -11.66
N ARG A 50 7.74 -21.06 -11.63
CA ARG A 50 9.00 -20.31 -11.58
C ARG A 50 9.18 -19.42 -12.80
N GLY A 51 8.95 -19.94 -14.00
CA GLY A 51 9.00 -19.16 -15.25
C GLY A 51 7.99 -18.03 -15.27
N ARG A 52 6.82 -18.21 -14.63
CA ARG A 52 5.81 -17.16 -14.49
C ARG A 52 6.18 -16.11 -13.48
N VAL A 53 6.67 -16.50 -12.30
CA VAL A 53 7.17 -15.55 -11.30
C VAL A 53 8.33 -14.73 -11.88
N GLN A 54 9.21 -15.35 -12.66
CA GLN A 54 10.30 -14.66 -13.33
C GLN A 54 9.76 -13.68 -14.39
N ALA A 55 8.88 -14.13 -15.28
CA ALA A 55 8.27 -13.27 -16.31
C ALA A 55 7.43 -12.14 -15.71
N GLU A 56 6.78 -12.36 -14.57
CA GLU A 56 6.02 -11.35 -13.84
C GLU A 56 6.95 -10.30 -13.21
N LYS A 57 8.08 -10.74 -12.63
CA LYS A 57 9.14 -9.84 -12.15
C LYS A 57 9.77 -9.03 -13.29
N GLU A 58 10.06 -9.66 -14.43
CA GLU A 58 10.62 -8.99 -15.61
C GLU A 58 9.65 -7.96 -16.18
N ARG A 59 8.36 -8.32 -16.29
CA ARG A 59 7.30 -7.37 -16.69
C ARG A 59 7.19 -6.21 -15.71
N LEU A 60 7.20 -6.50 -14.41
CA LEU A 60 7.16 -5.47 -13.38
C LEU A 60 8.36 -4.53 -13.49
N GLN A 61 9.57 -5.06 -13.65
CA GLN A 61 10.78 -4.27 -13.84
C GLN A 61 10.75 -3.44 -15.13
N ALA A 62 10.23 -3.99 -16.23
CA ALA A 62 10.05 -3.26 -17.48
C ALA A 62 9.06 -2.11 -17.29
N THR A 63 7.94 -2.35 -16.61
CA THR A 63 6.95 -1.31 -16.29
C THR A 63 7.55 -0.23 -15.38
N ILE A 64 8.36 -0.61 -14.37
CA ILE A 64 9.06 0.33 -13.49
C ILE A 64 10.02 1.22 -14.30
N ARG A 65 10.85 0.65 -15.17
CA ARG A 65 11.78 1.42 -16.02
C ARG A 65 11.06 2.35 -16.99
N ALA A 66 9.96 1.89 -17.59
CA ALA A 66 9.11 2.72 -18.43
C ALA A 66 8.47 3.87 -17.61
N ALA A 67 8.03 3.58 -16.39
CA ALA A 67 7.43 4.54 -15.47
C ALA A 67 8.42 5.60 -15.00
N GLU A 68 9.68 5.23 -14.74
CA GLU A 68 10.75 6.17 -14.35
C GLU A 68 11.10 7.19 -15.44
N THR A 69 10.92 6.82 -16.71
CA THR A 69 11.27 7.67 -17.86
C THR A 69 10.10 8.50 -18.37
N ALA A 70 8.86 8.06 -18.12
CA ALA A 70 7.65 8.70 -18.59
C ALA A 70 7.52 10.16 -18.11
N SER A 71 7.10 11.04 -19.02
CA SER A 71 6.73 12.44 -18.71
C SER A 71 5.31 12.57 -18.13
N ARG A 72 4.50 11.52 -18.31
CA ARG A 72 3.12 11.41 -17.83
C ARG A 72 2.84 9.95 -17.49
N PHE A 73 2.29 9.71 -16.31
CA PHE A 73 1.93 8.38 -15.84
C PHE A 73 0.46 8.38 -15.40
N GLU A 74 -0.31 7.42 -15.89
CA GLU A 74 -1.75 7.32 -15.64
C GLU A 74 -2.09 5.95 -15.06
N ALA A 75 -2.96 5.95 -14.05
CA ALA A 75 -3.56 4.76 -13.52
C ALA A 75 -5.06 4.96 -13.30
N ASN A 76 -5.83 3.96 -13.72
CA ASN A 76 -7.29 3.95 -13.65
C ASN A 76 -7.77 2.98 -12.58
N ILE A 77 -8.98 3.22 -12.09
CA ILE A 77 -9.64 2.28 -11.17
C ILE A 77 -9.97 0.99 -11.93
N ARG A 78 -9.68 -0.17 -11.32
CA ARG A 78 -10.12 -1.49 -11.81
C ARG A 78 -11.64 -1.62 -11.66
N GLN A 79 -12.38 -1.11 -12.62
CA GLN A 79 -13.85 -1.13 -12.65
C GLN A 79 -14.43 -2.55 -12.46
N ARG A 80 -13.72 -3.59 -12.95
CA ARG A 80 -14.19 -4.98 -12.87
C ARG A 80 -14.43 -5.47 -11.43
N GLU A 81 -13.53 -5.17 -10.49
CA GLU A 81 -13.67 -5.66 -9.11
C GLU A 81 -14.83 -4.95 -8.41
N LEU A 82 -15.01 -3.67 -8.71
CA LEU A 82 -16.08 -2.85 -8.17
C LEU A 82 -17.46 -3.30 -8.71
N LEU A 83 -17.53 -3.62 -10.00
CA LEU A 83 -18.73 -4.21 -10.61
C LEU A 83 -19.08 -5.58 -10.00
N LEU A 84 -18.09 -6.43 -9.70
CA LEU A 84 -18.34 -7.73 -9.07
C LEU A 84 -18.89 -7.61 -7.63
N VAL A 85 -18.29 -6.73 -6.82
CA VAL A 85 -18.79 -6.48 -5.45
C VAL A 85 -20.20 -5.87 -5.50
N SER A 86 -20.44 -4.96 -6.45
CA SER A 86 -21.74 -4.34 -6.66
C SER A 86 -22.83 -5.36 -7.01
N GLY A 87 -22.58 -6.23 -7.99
CA GLY A 87 -23.53 -7.27 -8.40
C GLY A 87 -23.80 -8.28 -7.29
N PHE A 88 -22.78 -8.64 -6.49
CA PHE A 88 -22.95 -9.53 -5.34
C PHE A 88 -23.86 -8.92 -4.26
N LEU A 89 -23.68 -7.64 -3.93
CA LEU A 89 -24.51 -6.95 -2.94
C LEU A 89 -25.97 -6.82 -3.39
N VAL A 90 -26.22 -6.54 -4.68
CA VAL A 90 -27.57 -6.52 -5.26
C VAL A 90 -28.22 -7.90 -5.15
N ALA A 91 -27.51 -8.95 -5.56
CA ALA A 91 -28.02 -10.32 -5.48
C ALA A 91 -28.36 -10.71 -4.03
N MET A 92 -27.50 -10.39 -3.06
CA MET A 92 -27.76 -10.66 -1.65
C MET A 92 -28.96 -9.87 -1.11
N SER A 93 -29.07 -8.60 -1.47
CA SER A 93 -30.21 -7.76 -1.05
C SER A 93 -31.53 -8.30 -1.57
N LEU A 94 -31.59 -8.71 -2.84
CA LEU A 94 -32.76 -9.33 -3.45
C LEU A 94 -33.12 -10.66 -2.79
N ILE A 95 -32.12 -11.49 -2.46
CA ILE A 95 -32.32 -12.76 -1.74
C ILE A 95 -32.89 -12.52 -0.33
N CYS A 96 -32.36 -11.54 0.41
CA CYS A 96 -32.87 -11.19 1.74
C CYS A 96 -34.31 -10.65 1.70
N ILE A 97 -34.64 -9.81 0.72
CA ILE A 97 -35.99 -9.27 0.54
C ILE A 97 -36.96 -10.40 0.18
N TYR A 98 -36.60 -11.26 -0.78
CA TYR A 98 -37.43 -12.39 -1.20
C TYR A 98 -37.67 -13.38 -0.06
N ALA A 99 -36.61 -13.82 0.62
CA ALA A 99 -36.70 -14.79 1.72
C ALA A 99 -37.45 -14.20 2.94
N GLY A 100 -37.29 -12.91 3.22
CA GLY A 100 -38.02 -12.23 4.28
C GLY A 100 -39.52 -12.07 3.96
N ALA A 101 -39.85 -11.77 2.69
CA ALA A 101 -41.24 -11.65 2.26
C ALA A 101 -41.98 -12.99 2.29
N ASP A 102 -41.33 -14.07 1.85
CA ASP A 102 -41.86 -15.43 1.86
C ASP A 102 -42.17 -15.92 3.29
N LYS A 103 -41.27 -15.62 4.24
CA LYS A 103 -41.40 -16.03 5.65
C LYS A 103 -42.14 -15.04 6.55
N GLN A 104 -42.64 -13.94 6.00
CA GLN A 104 -43.21 -12.80 6.75
C GLN A 104 -42.28 -12.24 7.86
N GLU A 105 -40.97 -12.41 7.68
CA GLU A 105 -39.94 -11.91 8.59
C GLU A 105 -39.55 -10.49 8.17
N TYR A 106 -40.30 -9.50 8.65
CA TYR A 106 -40.09 -8.08 8.32
C TYR A 106 -38.67 -7.59 8.63
N GLY A 107 -37.97 -8.20 9.59
CA GLY A 107 -36.58 -7.88 9.90
C GLY A 107 -35.60 -8.19 8.75
N LEU A 108 -35.78 -9.32 8.06
CA LEU A 108 -34.98 -9.68 6.89
C LEU A 108 -35.27 -8.77 5.70
N VAL A 109 -36.54 -8.39 5.52
CA VAL A 109 -36.95 -7.44 4.49
C VAL A 109 -36.32 -6.07 4.75
N LEU A 110 -36.41 -5.55 5.98
CA LEU A 110 -35.79 -4.27 6.35
C LEU A 110 -34.26 -4.32 6.19
N GLY A 111 -33.63 -5.42 6.59
CA GLY A 111 -32.20 -5.65 6.42
C GLY A 111 -31.78 -5.66 4.95
N GLY A 112 -32.52 -6.34 4.09
CA GLY A 112 -32.30 -6.37 2.65
C GLY A 112 -32.49 -5.00 1.99
N ILE A 113 -33.51 -4.24 2.39
CA ILE A 113 -33.72 -2.85 1.94
C ILE A 113 -32.56 -1.95 2.39
N GLY A 114 -32.14 -2.04 3.66
CA GLY A 114 -31.01 -1.28 4.17
C GLY A 114 -29.71 -1.60 3.43
N MET A 115 -29.48 -2.86 3.10
CA MET A 115 -28.33 -3.32 2.32
C MET A 115 -28.40 -2.82 0.86
N ALA A 116 -29.59 -2.76 0.27
CA ALA A 116 -29.82 -2.17 -1.05
C ALA A 116 -29.55 -0.66 -1.07
N LEU A 117 -30.01 0.08 -0.06
CA LEU A 117 -29.74 1.53 0.06
C LEU A 117 -28.25 1.82 0.29
N LEU A 118 -27.58 1.02 1.12
CA LEU A 118 -26.13 1.12 1.30
C LEU A 118 -25.39 0.83 -0.02
N PHE A 119 -25.87 -0.17 -0.77
CA PHE A 119 -25.35 -0.48 -2.09
C PHE A 119 -25.55 0.69 -3.05
N ASP A 120 -26.75 1.25 -3.13
CA ASP A 120 -27.06 2.36 -4.02
C ASP A 120 -26.17 3.57 -3.69
N TYR A 121 -25.95 3.85 -2.40
CA TYR A 121 -25.03 4.89 -1.96
C TYR A 121 -23.56 4.62 -2.38
N ILE A 122 -23.02 3.42 -2.11
CA ILE A 122 -21.62 3.08 -2.44
C ILE A 122 -21.43 2.98 -3.96
N GLY A 123 -22.37 2.33 -4.65
CA GLY A 123 -22.42 2.12 -6.09
C GLY A 123 -22.54 3.44 -6.83
N TRP A 124 -23.44 4.33 -6.41
CA TRP A 124 -23.56 5.69 -6.96
C TRP A 124 -22.27 6.49 -6.78
N HIS A 125 -21.65 6.44 -5.59
CA HIS A 125 -20.36 7.10 -5.36
C HIS A 125 -19.25 6.56 -6.26
N ALA A 126 -19.16 5.25 -6.40
CA ALA A 126 -18.16 4.63 -7.26
C ALA A 126 -18.43 4.87 -8.75
N LEU A 127 -19.70 4.87 -9.16
CA LEU A 127 -20.12 5.18 -10.51
C LEU A 127 -19.78 6.64 -10.84
N ARG A 128 -20.06 7.58 -9.93
CA ARG A 128 -19.67 8.98 -10.07
C ARG A 128 -18.16 9.13 -10.24
N LEU A 129 -17.36 8.43 -9.44
CA LEU A 129 -15.90 8.40 -9.58
C LEU A 129 -15.45 7.79 -10.92
N SER A 130 -16.23 6.87 -11.48
CA SER A 130 -15.94 6.27 -12.80
C SER A 130 -16.41 7.12 -13.99
N MET A 131 -17.38 8.00 -13.76
CA MET A 131 -17.93 8.94 -14.75
C MET A 131 -17.14 10.25 -14.81
N GLU A 132 -16.29 10.53 -13.82
CA GLU A 132 -15.38 11.67 -13.90
C GLU A 132 -14.41 11.47 -15.08
N PRO A 133 -14.39 12.39 -16.06
CA PRO A 133 -13.54 12.24 -17.22
C PRO A 133 -12.07 12.35 -16.83
N GLY A 134 -11.35 11.22 -16.89
CA GLY A 134 -9.90 11.18 -16.78
C GLY A 134 -9.37 10.07 -15.87
N PRO A 135 -8.05 9.97 -15.77
CA PRO A 135 -7.40 8.97 -14.93
C PRO A 135 -7.64 9.24 -13.45
N ALA A 136 -7.93 8.17 -12.70
CA ALA A 136 -8.15 8.21 -11.25
C ALA A 136 -6.90 8.64 -10.49
N PHE A 137 -5.73 8.34 -11.06
CA PHE A 137 -4.43 8.75 -10.58
C PHE A 137 -3.58 9.19 -11.78
N LEU A 138 -3.06 10.41 -11.72
CA LEU A 138 -2.22 11.01 -12.76
C LEU A 138 -0.97 11.59 -12.11
N LEU A 139 0.18 11.30 -12.70
CA LEU A 139 1.43 11.99 -12.45
C LEU A 139 1.81 12.71 -13.73
N ASP A 140 2.02 14.02 -13.65
CA ASP A 140 2.46 14.84 -14.76
C ASP A 140 3.51 15.85 -14.29
N MET A 141 3.91 16.79 -15.15
CA MET A 141 4.89 17.83 -14.78
C MET A 141 4.35 18.83 -13.74
N ARG A 142 3.02 18.93 -13.56
CA ARG A 142 2.40 19.87 -12.63
C ARG A 142 2.33 19.30 -11.22
N GLY A 143 2.10 18.00 -11.10
CA GLY A 143 2.01 17.34 -9.80
C GLY A 143 1.43 15.93 -9.85
N LEU A 144 0.95 15.51 -8.69
CA LEU A 144 0.16 14.31 -8.51
C LEU A 144 -1.32 14.70 -8.47
N ARG A 145 -2.16 14.13 -9.32
CA ARG A 145 -3.61 14.28 -9.23
C ARG A 145 -4.24 12.95 -8.85
N HIS A 146 -5.05 12.96 -7.79
CA HIS A 146 -5.85 11.82 -7.37
C HIS A 146 -7.32 12.23 -7.31
N VAL A 147 -8.21 11.35 -7.79
CA VAL A 147 -9.65 11.61 -7.87
C VAL A 147 -10.26 12.09 -6.54
N GLN A 148 -9.78 11.57 -5.40
CA GLN A 148 -10.31 11.92 -4.08
C GLN A 148 -9.63 13.13 -3.43
N TYR A 149 -8.33 13.33 -3.68
CA TYR A 149 -7.52 14.34 -2.97
C TYR A 149 -7.25 15.59 -3.82
N GLY A 150 -7.68 15.58 -5.08
CA GLY A 150 -7.44 16.65 -6.04
C GLY A 150 -6.00 16.64 -6.57
N ALA A 151 -5.58 17.79 -7.08
CA ALA A 151 -4.22 18.01 -7.56
C ALA A 151 -3.31 18.46 -6.41
N MET A 152 -2.17 17.79 -6.26
CA MET A 152 -1.07 18.07 -5.35
C MET A 152 0.16 18.48 -6.19
N PRO A 153 0.42 19.78 -6.33
CA PRO A 153 1.57 20.27 -7.07
C PRO A 153 2.89 19.72 -6.51
N TRP A 154 3.89 19.48 -7.37
CA TRP A 154 5.17 18.92 -6.90
C TRP A 154 5.86 19.78 -5.84
N GLN A 155 5.75 21.11 -5.95
CA GLN A 155 6.23 22.09 -4.97
C GLN A 155 5.67 21.89 -3.54
N ASP A 156 4.45 21.33 -3.45
CA ASP A 156 3.78 21.07 -2.19
C ASP A 156 4.09 19.66 -1.67
N VAL A 157 4.71 18.78 -2.46
CA VAL A 157 5.07 17.42 -2.04
C VAL A 157 6.47 17.42 -1.42
N ALA A 158 6.55 17.08 -0.14
CA ALA A 158 7.80 16.97 0.61
C ALA A 158 8.51 15.62 0.41
N GLY A 159 7.76 14.54 0.15
CA GLY A 159 8.31 13.20 -0.01
C GLY A 159 7.25 12.15 -0.34
N ILE A 160 7.68 10.99 -0.85
CA ILE A 160 6.79 9.89 -1.29
C ILE A 160 7.40 8.53 -0.92
N ALA A 161 6.57 7.63 -0.40
CA ALA A 161 6.97 6.26 -0.05
C ALA A 161 5.82 5.30 -0.26
N LEU A 162 6.16 4.02 -0.36
CA LEU A 162 5.20 2.95 -0.47
C LEU A 162 5.06 2.25 0.88
N LYS A 163 3.81 2.14 1.35
CA LYS A 163 3.44 1.36 2.52
C LYS A 163 2.75 0.09 2.07
N GLN A 164 3.36 -1.06 2.36
CA GLN A 164 2.78 -2.37 2.10
C GLN A 164 2.48 -3.06 3.43
N VAL A 165 1.21 -3.42 3.65
CA VAL A 165 0.76 -4.14 4.84
C VAL A 165 0.12 -5.44 4.41
N THR A 166 0.68 -6.57 4.83
CA THR A 166 0.11 -7.89 4.55
C THR A 166 -0.88 -8.27 5.66
N VAL A 167 -2.17 -8.35 5.31
CA VAL A 167 -3.26 -8.75 6.20
C VAL A 167 -3.88 -10.03 5.67
N LYS A 168 -3.84 -11.12 6.47
CA LYS A 168 -4.44 -12.42 6.12
C LYS A 168 -4.06 -12.92 4.70
N GLY A 169 -2.77 -12.79 4.34
CA GLY A 169 -2.26 -13.22 3.04
C GLY A 169 -2.57 -12.29 1.86
N ARG A 170 -3.20 -11.13 2.08
CA ARG A 170 -3.39 -10.07 1.08
C ARG A 170 -2.52 -8.87 1.40
N THR A 171 -1.76 -8.39 0.43
CA THR A 171 -0.95 -7.18 0.56
C THR A 171 -1.79 -5.96 0.19
N ILE A 172 -1.98 -5.06 1.16
CA ILE A 172 -2.59 -3.75 0.97
C ILE A 172 -1.45 -2.75 0.76
N SER A 173 -1.44 -2.11 -0.40
CA SER A 173 -0.44 -1.13 -0.80
C SER A 173 -1.07 0.26 -0.83
N SER A 174 -0.40 1.20 -0.18
CA SER A 174 -0.77 2.61 -0.17
C SER A 174 0.45 3.46 -0.51
N LEU A 175 0.26 4.50 -1.34
CA LEU A 175 1.24 5.55 -1.54
C LEU A 175 1.08 6.56 -0.41
N LEU A 176 2.15 6.78 0.33
CA LEU A 176 2.23 7.83 1.32
C LEU A 176 2.85 9.05 0.67
N VAL A 177 2.15 10.18 0.73
CA VAL A 177 2.58 11.45 0.17
C VAL A 177 2.69 12.46 1.31
N GLY A 178 3.91 12.89 1.61
CA GLY A 178 4.16 14.01 2.51
C GLY A 178 3.81 15.31 1.78
N VAL A 179 2.86 16.08 2.29
CA VAL A 179 2.42 17.36 1.70
C VAL A 179 2.65 18.52 2.65
N ARG A 180 3.10 19.65 2.10
CA ARG A 180 3.11 20.96 2.75
C ARG A 180 1.68 21.50 2.76
N GLN A 181 1.30 22.13 3.86
CA GLN A 181 -0.03 22.75 4.05
C GLN A 181 -1.21 21.76 3.82
N PRO A 182 -1.26 20.65 4.58
CA PRO A 182 -2.23 19.57 4.39
C PRO A 182 -3.71 19.99 4.41
N HIS A 183 -4.03 21.10 5.08
CA HIS A 183 -5.39 21.64 5.18
C HIS A 183 -6.01 21.98 3.82
N ARG A 184 -5.21 22.36 2.81
CA ARG A 184 -5.69 22.69 1.45
C ARG A 184 -6.32 21.50 0.74
N PHE A 185 -5.79 20.31 0.98
CA PHE A 185 -6.25 19.06 0.36
C PHE A 185 -7.41 18.46 1.15
N VAL A 186 -7.43 18.61 2.48
CA VAL A 186 -8.55 18.14 3.31
C VAL A 186 -9.83 18.94 3.09
N GLY A 187 -9.73 20.23 2.77
CA GLY A 187 -10.89 21.07 2.48
C GLY A 187 -11.76 20.53 1.33
N GLN A 188 -11.16 19.79 0.39
CA GLN A 188 -11.81 19.23 -0.79
C GLN A 188 -12.50 17.88 -0.51
N LEU A 189 -12.20 17.25 0.63
CA LEU A 189 -12.73 15.93 0.96
C LEU A 189 -14.21 15.97 1.38
N PRO A 190 -14.97 14.89 1.13
CA PRO A 190 -16.29 14.70 1.70
C PRO A 190 -16.29 14.82 3.23
N LEU A 191 -17.41 15.23 3.81
CA LEU A 191 -17.53 15.59 5.23
C LEU A 191 -17.07 14.45 6.18
N PHE A 192 -17.40 13.21 5.85
CA PHE A 192 -16.96 12.03 6.60
C PHE A 192 -15.46 11.75 6.46
N ALA A 193 -14.88 11.95 5.27
CA ALA A 193 -13.45 11.80 5.06
C ALA A 193 -12.64 12.89 5.78
N ARG A 194 -13.18 14.12 5.87
CA ARG A 194 -12.60 15.21 6.67
C ARG A 194 -12.44 14.85 8.14
N TRP A 195 -13.36 14.06 8.70
CA TRP A 195 -13.30 13.66 10.11
C TRP A 195 -12.05 12.82 10.42
N ARG A 196 -11.59 11.98 9.49
CA ARG A 196 -10.33 11.22 9.61
C ARG A 196 -9.11 12.15 9.75
N TYR A 197 -9.17 13.34 9.17
CA TYR A 197 -8.09 14.34 9.17
C TYR A 197 -8.39 15.54 10.08
N ARG A 198 -9.23 15.36 11.12
CA ARG A 198 -9.67 16.44 12.03
C ARG A 198 -8.55 17.21 12.73
N SER A 199 -7.34 16.63 12.78
CA SER A 199 -6.13 17.24 13.34
C SER A 199 -5.41 18.19 12.38
N TRP A 200 -5.81 18.27 11.11
CA TRP A 200 -5.21 19.15 10.09
C TRP A 200 -6.04 20.43 9.93
N ARG A 201 -6.00 21.30 10.95
CA ARG A 201 -6.77 22.55 11.01
C ARG A 201 -5.93 23.75 10.52
N PRO A 202 -6.56 24.85 10.09
CA PRO A 202 -5.82 26.11 9.88
C PRO A 202 -5.04 26.47 11.16
N GLY A 203 -3.72 26.61 11.07
CA GLY A 203 -2.83 26.91 12.20
C GLY A 203 -1.99 25.73 12.74
N GLN A 204 -2.32 24.47 12.40
CA GLN A 204 -1.49 23.28 12.69
C GLN A 204 -1.85 22.12 11.75
N PRO A 205 -0.90 21.31 11.23
CA PRO A 205 0.56 21.48 11.09
C PRO A 205 0.98 22.03 9.72
N ALA A 206 2.23 22.48 9.60
CA ALA A 206 2.83 22.96 8.33
C ALA A 206 2.96 21.86 7.26
N THR A 207 3.00 20.59 7.68
CA THR A 207 3.25 19.43 6.82
C THR A 207 2.44 18.22 7.31
N GLY A 208 1.97 17.34 6.42
CA GLY A 208 1.13 16.18 6.77
C GLY A 208 1.28 15.02 5.80
N GLU A 209 0.78 13.83 6.17
CA GLU A 209 0.91 12.59 5.38
C GLU A 209 -0.45 12.15 4.83
N ILE A 210 -0.60 12.16 3.50
CA ILE A 210 -1.78 11.66 2.80
C ILE A 210 -1.53 10.21 2.36
N GLU A 211 -2.45 9.32 2.72
CA GLU A 211 -2.42 7.91 2.32
C GLU A 211 -3.38 7.70 1.12
N ILE A 212 -2.80 7.35 -0.03
CA ILE A 212 -3.51 7.07 -1.27
C ILE A 212 -3.53 5.54 -1.49
N PRO A 213 -4.69 4.89 -1.46
CA PRO A 213 -4.77 3.45 -1.68
C PRO A 213 -4.44 3.10 -3.14
N LEU A 214 -3.51 2.17 -3.36
CA LEU A 214 -3.05 1.78 -4.71
C LEU A 214 -3.68 0.49 -5.22
N ASN A 215 -4.23 -0.35 -4.33
CA ASN A 215 -4.74 -1.68 -4.71
C ASN A 215 -5.87 -1.66 -5.74
N ASN A 216 -6.60 -0.55 -5.82
CA ASN A 216 -7.74 -0.41 -6.73
C ASN A 216 -7.30 0.06 -8.13
N LEU A 217 -6.01 0.31 -8.35
CA LEU A 217 -5.48 0.83 -9.60
C LEU A 217 -5.03 -0.30 -10.56
N ASP A 218 -5.15 -0.06 -11.86
CA ASP A 218 -4.74 -0.99 -12.92
C ASP A 218 -3.22 -1.17 -13.03
N GLN A 219 -2.43 -0.22 -12.53
CA GLN A 219 -0.98 -0.27 -12.48
C GLN A 219 -0.43 -0.91 -11.18
N PRO A 220 0.75 -1.55 -11.22
CA PRO A 220 1.37 -2.12 -10.04
C PRO A 220 1.88 -1.00 -9.09
N PRO A 221 1.74 -1.17 -7.76
CA PRO A 221 2.14 -0.16 -6.78
C PRO A 221 3.60 0.30 -6.87
N GLU A 222 4.50 -0.62 -7.22
CA GLU A 222 5.93 -0.36 -7.35
C GLU A 222 6.24 0.55 -8.55
N ALA A 223 5.53 0.38 -9.67
CA ALA A 223 5.69 1.27 -10.83
C ALA A 223 5.15 2.67 -10.55
N ILE A 224 4.05 2.77 -9.80
CA ILE A 224 3.49 4.06 -9.38
C ILE A 224 4.49 4.80 -8.50
N LEU A 225 5.10 4.12 -7.52
CA LEU A 225 6.14 4.70 -6.67
C LEU A 225 7.33 5.18 -7.50
N ALA A 226 7.83 4.33 -8.42
CA ALA A 226 9.00 4.65 -9.22
C ALA A 226 8.77 5.88 -10.13
N ALA A 227 7.60 5.95 -10.80
CA ALA A 227 7.20 7.15 -11.55
C ALA A 227 7.11 8.38 -10.64
N ALA A 228 6.47 8.26 -9.48
CA ALA A 228 6.27 9.37 -8.56
C ALA A 228 7.60 9.91 -8.02
N GLN A 229 8.53 9.03 -7.65
CA GLN A 229 9.88 9.40 -7.19
C GLN A 229 10.70 10.03 -8.32
N ALA A 230 10.64 9.47 -9.53
CA ALA A 230 11.34 10.02 -10.68
C ALA A 230 10.84 11.43 -11.03
N MET A 231 9.52 11.66 -11.02
CA MET A 231 8.95 12.99 -11.27
C MET A 231 9.22 13.97 -10.13
N LEU A 232 9.11 13.53 -8.87
CA LEU A 232 9.44 14.36 -7.71
C LEU A 232 10.89 14.85 -7.79
N LYS A 233 11.84 13.96 -8.07
CA LYS A 233 13.26 14.31 -8.21
C LYS A 233 13.52 15.31 -9.35
N ARG A 234 12.75 15.24 -10.44
CA ARG A 234 12.88 16.15 -11.59
C ARG A 234 12.28 17.53 -11.33
N HIS A 235 11.16 17.59 -10.61
CA HIS A 235 10.34 18.80 -10.52
C HIS A 235 10.35 19.47 -9.14
N ASN A 236 10.86 18.80 -8.10
CA ASN A 236 11.03 19.38 -6.77
C ASN A 236 12.41 19.01 -6.18
N PRO A 237 13.45 19.84 -6.43
CA PRO A 237 14.76 19.63 -5.82
C PRO A 237 14.76 19.87 -4.30
N ASP A 238 13.73 20.52 -3.75
CA ASP A 238 13.54 20.75 -2.32
C ASP A 238 12.80 19.61 -1.61
N ALA A 239 12.50 18.51 -2.33
CA ALA A 239 11.94 17.32 -1.71
C ALA A 239 12.99 16.69 -0.80
N SER A 240 12.61 16.47 0.46
CA SER A 240 13.55 15.96 1.46
C SER A 240 13.87 14.49 1.17
N PRO A 241 15.15 14.12 0.93
CA PRO A 241 15.55 12.72 0.76
C PRO A 241 15.42 11.92 2.06
N LEU A 242 15.30 12.61 3.20
CA LEU A 242 15.17 12.01 4.53
C LEU A 242 13.71 11.70 4.90
N TRP A 243 12.75 12.08 4.05
CA TRP A 243 11.35 11.79 4.29
C TRP A 243 11.07 10.28 4.28
N HIS A 244 10.34 9.79 5.29
CA HIS A 244 9.92 8.39 5.34
C HIS A 244 8.49 8.23 5.88
N ALA A 245 7.92 7.07 5.59
CA ALA A 245 6.62 6.64 6.09
C ALA A 245 6.53 6.76 7.61
N GLY A 246 5.46 7.38 8.12
CA GLY A 246 5.21 7.51 9.54
C GLY A 246 5.95 8.66 10.24
N MET A 247 6.69 9.50 9.52
CA MET A 247 7.12 10.78 10.09
C MET A 247 5.89 11.55 10.57
N SER A 248 5.92 11.99 11.83
CA SER A 248 4.91 12.90 12.32
C SER A 248 4.99 14.22 11.55
N ALA A 249 3.90 14.96 11.52
CA ALA A 249 3.90 16.32 10.97
C ALA A 249 4.98 17.23 11.58
N ARG A 250 5.29 17.02 12.87
CA ARG A 250 6.34 17.74 13.60
C ARG A 250 7.74 17.28 13.19
N ASP A 251 7.91 15.99 12.92
CA ASP A 251 9.17 15.40 12.47
C ASP A 251 9.56 15.99 11.11
N LEU A 252 8.56 16.07 10.21
CA LEU A 252 8.74 16.63 8.89
C LEU A 252 9.06 18.14 8.92
N ASP A 253 8.42 18.92 9.80
CA ASP A 253 8.77 20.33 10.04
C ASP A 253 10.21 20.47 10.56
N THR A 254 10.64 19.59 11.46
CA THR A 254 12.01 19.59 12.01
C THR A 254 13.06 19.33 10.93
N VAL A 255 12.84 18.32 10.08
CA VAL A 255 13.74 17.98 8.97
C VAL A 255 13.80 19.10 7.94
N THR A 256 12.65 19.69 7.58
CA THR A 256 12.61 20.80 6.62
C THR A 256 13.37 22.03 7.13
N ARG A 257 13.25 22.36 8.42
CA ARG A 257 14.00 23.46 9.05
C ARG A 257 15.50 23.18 9.09
N LEU A 258 15.89 21.94 9.36
CA LEU A 258 17.30 21.54 9.35
C LEU A 258 17.91 21.68 7.95
N GLU A 259 17.20 21.26 6.91
CA GLU A 259 17.64 21.42 5.52
C GLU A 259 17.76 22.90 5.11
N GLN A 260 16.84 23.75 5.58
CA GLN A 260 16.95 25.19 5.38
C GLN A 260 18.19 25.77 6.06
N ILE A 261 18.45 25.41 7.31
CA ILE A 261 19.65 25.83 8.05
C ILE A 261 20.93 25.37 7.35
N ASN A 262 20.98 24.11 6.87
CA ASN A 262 22.14 23.60 6.15
C ASN A 262 22.38 24.35 4.83
N ARG A 263 21.32 24.73 4.11
CA ARG A 263 21.44 25.55 2.89
C ARG A 263 21.93 26.96 3.18
N GLU A 264 21.38 27.60 4.22
CA GLU A 264 21.83 28.92 4.67
C GLU A 264 23.30 28.88 5.11
N MET A 265 23.71 27.82 5.82
CA MET A 265 25.10 27.60 6.24
C MET A 265 26.04 27.38 5.06
N ALA A 266 25.64 26.58 4.06
CA ALA A 266 26.42 26.38 2.83
C ALA A 266 26.56 27.67 2.02
N ALA A 267 25.51 28.50 1.95
CA ALA A 267 25.57 29.80 1.28
C ALA A 267 26.50 30.80 1.99
N LEU A 268 26.69 30.64 3.30
CA LEU A 268 27.56 31.50 4.11
C LEU A 268 28.99 30.96 4.25
N GLN A 269 29.28 29.73 3.82
CA GLN A 269 30.64 29.16 3.89
C GLN A 269 31.67 29.95 3.10
N ASP A 270 31.25 30.55 1.97
CA ASP A 270 32.12 31.37 1.11
C ASP A 270 32.04 32.88 1.46
N ALA A 271 31.14 33.27 2.37
CA ALA A 271 30.95 34.66 2.75
C ALA A 271 31.94 35.06 3.85
N SER A 272 32.72 36.12 3.61
CA SER A 272 33.69 36.66 4.56
C SER A 272 33.23 38.01 5.13
N GLY A 273 33.45 38.23 6.43
CA GLY A 273 33.22 39.51 7.10
C GLY A 273 32.28 39.44 8.31
N PRO A 274 32.16 40.56 9.07
CA PRO A 274 31.45 40.60 10.35
C PRO A 274 29.94 40.29 10.22
N ALA A 275 29.34 40.57 9.06
CA ALA A 275 27.94 40.20 8.79
C ALA A 275 27.76 38.68 8.59
N ALA A 276 28.74 38.00 8.00
CA ALA A 276 28.72 36.54 7.83
C ALA A 276 28.90 35.83 9.18
N GLU A 277 29.80 36.35 10.04
CA GLU A 277 29.99 35.85 11.41
C GLU A 277 28.71 35.97 12.26
N ALA A 278 28.03 37.12 12.19
CA ALA A 278 26.75 37.32 12.89
C ALA A 278 25.65 36.39 12.36
N ALA A 279 25.59 36.16 11.05
CA ALA A 279 24.64 35.22 10.45
C ALA A 279 24.91 33.76 10.84
N LEU A 280 26.19 33.35 10.89
CA LEU A 280 26.64 32.05 11.38
C LEU A 280 26.28 31.84 12.85
N ALA A 281 26.47 32.84 13.70
CA ALA A 281 26.06 32.79 15.12
C ALA A 281 24.53 32.71 15.29
N ALA A 282 23.77 33.39 14.45
CA ALA A 282 22.31 33.26 14.44
C ALA A 282 21.88 31.85 13.99
N LEU A 283 22.53 31.27 12.98
CA LEU A 283 22.27 29.91 12.52
C LEU A 283 22.62 28.84 13.55
N SER A 284 23.75 28.98 14.25
CA SER A 284 24.14 28.03 15.30
C SER A 284 23.12 28.03 16.44
N SER A 285 22.63 29.19 16.86
CA SER A 285 21.57 29.29 17.88
C SER A 285 20.25 28.63 17.44
N ARG A 286 19.87 28.77 16.16
CA ARG A 286 18.68 28.08 15.59
C ARG A 286 18.87 26.57 15.54
N MET A 287 20.07 26.10 15.21
CA MET A 287 20.41 24.68 15.19
C MET A 287 20.35 24.07 16.60
N GLU A 288 20.88 24.79 17.60
CA GLU A 288 20.82 24.39 19.00
C GLU A 288 19.39 24.31 19.52
N ALA A 289 18.52 25.24 19.11
CA ALA A 289 17.09 25.20 19.43
C ALA A 289 16.33 24.00 18.80
N LEU A 290 16.85 23.42 17.71
CA LEU A 290 16.28 22.22 17.07
C LEU A 290 16.84 20.90 17.63
N ALA A 291 17.95 20.93 18.36
CA ALA A 291 18.58 19.75 18.96
C ALA A 291 17.63 18.83 19.74
N PRO A 292 16.72 19.32 20.62
CA PRO A 292 15.80 18.44 21.35
C PRO A 292 14.79 17.74 20.43
N ASN A 293 14.38 18.37 19.33
CA ASN A 293 13.48 17.76 18.36
C ASN A 293 14.21 16.69 17.54
N MET A 294 15.47 16.93 17.18
CA MET A 294 16.32 15.95 16.51
C MET A 294 16.61 14.72 17.38
N GLN A 295 16.89 14.93 18.67
CA GLN A 295 17.06 13.83 19.63
C GLN A 295 15.78 12.99 19.78
N ARG A 296 14.61 13.63 19.81
CA ARG A 296 13.33 12.91 19.82
C ARG A 296 13.10 12.13 18.54
N LEU A 297 13.40 12.73 17.38
CA LEU A 297 13.27 12.05 16.09
C LEU A 297 14.10 10.77 16.04
N THR A 298 15.36 10.84 16.48
CA THR A 298 16.26 9.67 16.48
C THR A 298 15.83 8.62 17.52
N GLN A 299 15.34 9.05 18.69
CA GLN A 299 14.76 8.17 19.70
C GLN A 299 13.49 7.47 19.18
N ASP A 300 12.55 8.21 18.59
CA ASP A 300 11.32 7.65 18.02
C ASP A 300 11.62 6.64 16.90
N MET A 301 12.61 6.93 16.04
CA MET A 301 13.06 5.98 15.03
C MET A 301 13.65 4.71 15.67
N HIS A 302 14.46 4.85 16.71
CA HIS A 302 15.05 3.73 17.43
C HIS A 302 13.98 2.88 18.14
N ASP A 303 13.05 3.51 18.83
CA ASP A 303 11.95 2.87 19.54
C ASP A 303 11.01 2.13 18.59
N ARG A 304 10.73 2.71 17.42
CA ARG A 304 9.94 2.03 16.38
C ARG A 304 10.67 0.81 15.83
N ALA A 305 11.98 0.90 15.60
CA ALA A 305 12.78 -0.23 15.16
C ALA A 305 12.77 -1.36 16.22
N ILE A 306 12.91 -1.02 17.50
CA ILE A 306 12.81 -1.99 18.62
C ILE A 306 11.41 -2.58 18.71
N LYS A 307 10.36 -1.75 18.68
CA LYS A 307 8.97 -2.18 18.79
C LYS A 307 8.57 -3.10 17.64
N GLN A 308 8.99 -2.79 16.41
CA GLN A 308 8.77 -3.63 15.25
C GLN A 308 9.49 -4.99 15.38
N ARG A 309 10.73 -4.99 15.90
CA ARG A 309 11.49 -6.22 16.20
C ARG A 309 10.87 -7.06 17.32
N ASN A 310 10.30 -6.42 18.33
CA ASN A 310 9.64 -7.12 19.43
C ASN A 310 8.25 -7.64 19.02
N GLN A 311 7.51 -6.90 18.19
CA GLN A 311 6.26 -7.38 17.61
C GLN A 311 6.47 -8.61 16.73
N SER A 312 7.53 -8.64 15.91
CA SER A 312 7.84 -9.84 15.10
C SER A 312 8.22 -11.04 15.97
N ARG A 313 8.96 -10.84 17.06
CA ARG A 313 9.26 -11.89 18.07
C ARG A 313 8.01 -12.40 18.77
N LEU A 314 7.09 -11.51 19.15
CA LEU A 314 5.84 -11.87 19.82
C LEU A 314 4.93 -12.68 18.89
N VAL A 315 4.82 -12.26 17.63
CA VAL A 315 4.10 -13.02 16.58
C VAL A 315 4.74 -14.39 16.38
N LEU A 316 6.08 -14.48 16.32
CA LEU A 316 6.78 -15.76 16.21
C LEU A 316 6.49 -16.65 17.41
N ALA A 317 6.58 -16.13 18.63
CA ALA A 317 6.33 -16.88 19.86
C ALA A 317 4.89 -17.40 19.94
N VAL A 318 3.91 -16.55 19.61
CA VAL A 318 2.50 -16.95 19.53
C VAL A 318 2.28 -18.02 18.46
N THR A 319 2.93 -17.88 17.31
CA THR A 319 2.83 -18.88 16.23
C THR A 319 3.42 -20.22 16.66
N VAL A 320 4.58 -20.22 17.33
CA VAL A 320 5.22 -21.44 17.86
C VAL A 320 4.33 -22.10 18.92
N ILE A 321 3.75 -21.33 19.84
CA ILE A 321 2.83 -21.85 20.87
C ILE A 321 1.57 -22.46 20.22
N LEU A 322 0.98 -21.80 19.23
CA LEU A 322 -0.19 -22.31 18.51
C LEU A 322 0.12 -23.60 17.74
N VAL A 323 1.31 -23.69 17.11
CA VAL A 323 1.76 -24.92 16.43
C VAL A 323 2.00 -26.05 17.43
N ALA A 324 2.64 -25.76 18.58
CA ALA A 324 2.88 -26.74 19.63
C ALA A 324 1.57 -27.26 20.24
N LEU A 325 0.60 -26.38 20.51
CA LEU A 325 -0.73 -26.75 20.98
C LEU A 325 -1.49 -27.60 19.96
N TRP A 326 -1.39 -27.26 18.67
CA TRP A 326 -2.02 -28.04 17.60
C TRP A 326 -1.42 -29.45 17.47
N ILE A 327 -0.10 -29.59 17.61
CA ILE A 327 0.58 -30.89 17.62
C ILE A 327 0.18 -31.70 18.86
N ALA A 328 0.17 -31.09 20.04
CA ALA A 328 -0.25 -31.76 21.28
C ALA A 328 -1.69 -32.27 21.21
N ALA A 329 -2.61 -31.48 20.65
CA ALA A 329 -4.01 -31.86 20.43
C ALA A 329 -4.22 -32.95 19.38
N LYS A 330 -3.19 -33.28 18.58
CA LYS A 330 -3.21 -34.38 17.59
C LYS A 330 -2.62 -35.68 18.11
N ILE A 331 -1.85 -35.63 19.20
CA ILE A 331 -1.17 -36.78 19.81
C ILE A 331 -2.02 -37.38 20.95
N LEU A 332 -2.86 -36.56 21.59
CA LEU A 332 -3.93 -36.97 22.51
C LEU A 332 -5.17 -37.43 21.75
#